data_AF-A0A7X8CHH3-F1
#
_entry.id   AF-A0A7X8CHH3-F1
#
_cell.length_a   1.000
_cell.length_b   1.000
_cell.length_c   1.000
_cell.angle_alpha   90.00
_cell.angle_beta   90.00
_cell.angle_gamma   90.00
#
_symmetry.space_group_name_H-M   'P 1'
#
loop_
_entity.id
_entity.type
_entity.pdbx_description
1 polymer ?
#
loop_
_entity_poly.entity_id
_entity_poly.type
_entity_poly.pdbx_seq_one_letter_code
_entity_poly.pdbx_strand_id
1 'polypeptide(L)'
;MARNKIKRVSTILFLVFFLTGCKDAVNEVFNQGQYTDSDFLANYYSYYPEELRKNVYSTNETIIDIDVSDKTYSFLGGEAKEKALIPDYQEGLISKKELKEKFGIDLDENTVEEVLNNQLQRVSWYDYSKYYNLSDSNYGDSKINDSFKRGYFSKMTDGLINCFGFGAIARIQTDENGFGVLFKHELVEYTSFFVSLRGATNIDEGPTYNSDLEFRVSFYIEESASMQPSKVTFKMDLNEIYTDGSGNSNVIYFRLKDVLTQQQLPLLKRTTGFSFSFTLKEHGLLCPGGVANTDTDYKFALMLYELMLPHSKWR
;
A
#
# COMPACT_ATOMS: atom_id res chain seq x y z
N MET A 1 44.93 -52.39 -8.64
CA MET A 1 43.51 -52.30 -9.06
C MET A 1 42.74 -51.63 -7.92
N ALA A 2 42.69 -50.29 -7.91
CA ALA A 2 42.01 -49.53 -6.85
C ALA A 2 40.95 -48.64 -7.50
N ARG A 3 39.68 -48.92 -7.20
CA ARG A 3 38.52 -48.21 -7.76
C ARG A 3 38.23 -46.96 -6.93
N ASN A 4 38.30 -45.80 -7.58
CA ASN A 4 37.83 -44.51 -7.08
C ASN A 4 36.36 -44.58 -6.62
N LYS A 5 36.11 -44.26 -5.35
CA LYS A 5 34.79 -43.86 -4.82
C LYS A 5 34.94 -42.62 -3.95
N ILE A 6 35.26 -41.49 -4.56
CA ILE A 6 35.05 -40.18 -3.97
C ILE A 6 34.47 -39.32 -5.09
N LYS A 7 33.17 -39.03 -5.02
CA LYS A 7 32.42 -37.96 -5.71
C LYS A 7 30.93 -38.30 -5.64
N ARG A 8 30.30 -38.11 -4.48
CA ARG A 8 28.82 -38.04 -4.35
C ARG A 8 28.30 -37.51 -3.01
N VAL A 9 29.12 -36.77 -2.25
CA VAL A 9 28.68 -36.19 -0.97
C VAL A 9 28.62 -34.65 -1.00
N SER A 10 29.30 -33.99 -1.93
CA SER A 10 29.32 -32.52 -1.99
C SER A 10 28.14 -31.85 -2.73
N THR A 11 27.28 -32.61 -3.40
CA THR A 11 26.14 -32.02 -4.14
C THR A 11 24.88 -31.87 -3.28
N ILE A 12 24.78 -32.59 -2.14
CA ILE A 12 23.61 -32.52 -1.26
C ILE A 12 23.72 -31.33 -0.29
N LEU A 13 24.93 -30.92 0.12
CA LEU A 13 25.10 -29.81 1.05
C LEU A 13 24.81 -28.44 0.42
N PHE A 14 25.04 -28.27 -0.88
CA PHE A 14 24.75 -27.02 -1.58
C PHE A 14 23.24 -26.77 -1.79
N LEU A 15 22.42 -27.82 -1.85
CA LEU A 15 20.96 -27.70 -1.97
C LEU A 15 20.27 -27.29 -0.66
N VAL A 16 20.89 -27.56 0.50
CA VAL A 16 20.33 -27.20 1.82
C VAL A 16 20.52 -25.71 2.12
N PHE A 17 21.57 -25.07 1.60
CA PHE A 17 21.81 -23.63 1.79
C PHE A 17 20.95 -22.72 0.89
N PHE A 18 20.32 -23.25 -0.17
CA PHE A 18 19.37 -22.48 -0.98
C PHE A 18 17.92 -22.52 -0.45
N LEU A 19 17.62 -23.38 0.53
CA LEU A 19 16.26 -23.52 1.08
C LEU A 19 16.05 -22.79 2.41
N THR A 20 17.09 -22.20 3.01
CA THR A 20 16.97 -21.43 4.26
C THR A 20 16.80 -19.93 4.05
N GLY A 21 17.05 -19.41 2.84
CA GLY A 21 17.03 -17.98 2.55
C GLY A 21 15.69 -17.26 2.76
N CYS A 22 14.56 -17.98 2.76
CA CYS A 22 13.25 -17.39 3.05
C CYS A 22 12.80 -17.61 4.49
N LYS A 23 13.37 -18.56 5.24
CA LYS A 23 12.84 -18.94 6.56
C LYS A 23 13.26 -17.96 7.65
N ASP A 24 14.49 -17.44 7.56
CA ASP A 24 15.00 -16.48 8.53
C ASP A 24 14.45 -15.06 8.29
N ALA A 25 14.20 -14.67 7.02
CA ALA A 25 13.47 -13.44 6.70
C ALA A 25 12.01 -13.48 7.18
N VAL A 26 11.37 -14.66 7.20
CA VAL A 26 10.00 -14.83 7.71
C VAL A 26 9.95 -14.77 9.24
N ASN A 27 10.94 -15.36 9.92
CA ASN A 27 11.02 -15.35 11.39
C ASN A 27 11.51 -14.01 11.98
N GLU A 28 12.39 -13.27 11.28
CA GLU A 28 12.88 -11.96 11.75
C GLU A 28 11.90 -10.82 11.49
N VAL A 29 11.02 -10.94 10.49
CA VAL A 29 10.10 -9.87 10.10
C VAL A 29 8.69 -10.07 10.70
N PHE A 30 8.28 -11.31 11.03
CA PHE A 30 6.90 -11.61 11.46
C PHE A 30 6.83 -12.56 12.67
N ASN A 31 6.16 -12.13 13.75
CA ASN A 31 6.07 -12.91 14.99
C ASN A 31 5.13 -14.13 14.92
N GLN A 32 4.27 -14.29 13.90
CA GLN A 32 3.37 -15.43 13.75
C GLN A 32 3.03 -15.72 12.27
N GLY A 33 2.82 -16.99 11.94
CA GLY A 33 2.40 -17.50 10.61
C GLY A 33 0.97 -17.15 10.20
N GLN A 34 0.53 -15.93 10.50
CA GLN A 34 -0.82 -15.41 10.21
C GLN A 34 -1.00 -15.10 8.72
N TYR A 35 -0.84 -16.07 7.81
CA TYR A 35 -1.17 -15.93 6.38
C TYR A 35 -1.46 -17.25 5.67
N THR A 36 -1.59 -18.34 6.42
CA THR A 36 -1.91 -19.65 5.85
C THR A 36 -2.97 -20.36 6.69
N ASP A 37 -3.71 -19.60 7.52
CA ASP A 37 -4.88 -20.20 8.15
C ASP A 37 -5.97 -20.33 7.10
N SER A 38 -6.53 -21.53 7.02
CA SER A 38 -7.74 -21.81 6.23
C SER A 38 -8.94 -21.00 6.73
N ASP A 39 -8.92 -20.55 7.99
CA ASP A 39 -9.93 -19.65 8.53
C ASP A 39 -9.69 -18.22 8.04
N PHE A 40 -10.61 -17.75 7.20
CA PHE A 40 -10.63 -16.38 6.68
C PHE A 40 -10.56 -15.33 7.80
N LEU A 41 -11.28 -15.51 8.91
CA LEU A 41 -11.36 -14.50 9.97
C LEU A 41 -10.11 -14.47 10.84
N ALA A 42 -9.43 -15.60 10.98
CA ALA A 42 -8.15 -15.67 11.68
C ALA A 42 -7.05 -14.85 11.00
N ASN A 43 -7.24 -14.49 9.72
CA ASN A 43 -6.30 -13.65 8.96
C ASN A 43 -6.54 -12.14 9.14
N TYR A 44 -7.56 -11.70 9.89
CA TYR A 44 -7.79 -10.28 10.16
C TYR A 44 -6.70 -9.68 11.04
N TYR A 45 -6.12 -8.60 10.56
CA TYR A 45 -5.21 -7.78 11.34
C TYR A 45 -5.93 -6.53 11.86
N SER A 46 -6.07 -6.47 13.19
CA SER A 46 -6.84 -5.44 13.90
C SER A 46 -6.02 -4.70 14.96
N TYR A 47 -4.69 -4.77 14.88
CA TYR A 47 -3.83 -4.08 15.84
C TYR A 47 -4.03 -2.57 15.74
N TYR A 48 -4.35 -1.93 16.86
CA TYR A 48 -4.56 -0.50 16.91
C TYR A 48 -3.92 0.02 18.20
N PRO A 49 -2.90 0.89 18.13
CA PRO A 49 -2.24 1.44 19.31
C PRO A 49 -3.23 2.15 20.23
N GLU A 50 -3.16 1.89 21.54
CA GLU A 50 -4.01 2.53 22.54
C GLU A 50 -3.84 4.06 22.53
N GLU A 51 -2.64 4.54 22.20
CA GLU A 51 -2.35 5.96 22.07
C GLU A 51 -3.26 6.62 21.04
N LEU A 52 -3.53 5.94 19.91
CA LEU A 52 -4.37 6.46 18.84
C LEU A 52 -5.88 6.37 19.15
N ARG A 53 -6.28 5.57 20.16
CA ARG A 53 -7.68 5.42 20.60
C ARG A 53 -8.14 6.51 21.57
N LYS A 54 -7.25 7.42 21.98
CA LYS A 54 -7.58 8.49 22.94
C LYS A 54 -8.67 9.41 22.37
N ASN A 55 -9.66 9.73 23.21
CA ASN A 55 -10.79 10.60 22.87
C ASN A 55 -10.39 11.99 22.33
N VAL A 56 -9.19 12.47 22.66
CA VAL A 56 -8.65 13.73 22.14
C VAL A 56 -8.62 13.75 20.61
N TYR A 57 -8.34 12.61 19.97
CA TYR A 57 -8.30 12.53 18.51
C TYR A 57 -9.67 12.58 17.86
N SER A 58 -10.70 12.03 18.51
CA SER A 58 -12.09 12.15 18.05
C SER A 58 -12.63 13.57 18.27
N THR A 59 -12.15 14.26 19.32
CA THR A 59 -12.54 15.64 19.62
C THR A 59 -11.87 16.64 18.67
N ASN A 60 -10.61 16.39 18.33
CA ASN A 60 -9.78 17.24 17.48
C ASN A 60 -9.59 16.62 16.09
N GLU A 61 -10.66 16.06 15.52
CA GLU A 61 -10.67 15.49 14.19
C GLU A 61 -11.03 16.54 13.14
N THR A 62 -10.24 16.62 12.08
CA THR A 62 -10.59 17.30 10.84
C THR A 62 -10.85 16.26 9.77
N ILE A 63 -12.10 16.16 9.30
CA ILE A 63 -12.47 15.26 8.20
C ILE A 63 -12.42 16.05 6.90
N ILE A 64 -11.76 15.49 5.89
CA ILE A 64 -11.65 16.05 4.55
C ILE A 64 -12.17 15.02 3.56
N ASP A 65 -13.26 15.35 2.87
CA ASP A 65 -13.77 14.53 1.77
C ASP A 65 -12.87 14.70 0.55
N ILE A 66 -12.31 13.60 0.06
CA ILE A 66 -11.43 13.55 -1.12
C ILE A 66 -12.19 12.86 -2.25
N ASP A 67 -12.48 13.62 -3.31
CA ASP A 67 -13.06 13.05 -4.53
C ASP A 67 -12.01 12.27 -5.30
N VAL A 68 -12.21 10.95 -5.35
CA VAL A 68 -11.32 9.97 -5.99
C VAL A 68 -11.91 9.27 -7.20
N SER A 69 -13.02 9.79 -7.74
CA SER A 69 -13.70 9.21 -8.90
C SER A 69 -12.80 9.10 -10.15
N ASP A 70 -11.93 10.09 -10.39
CA ASP A 70 -10.93 10.12 -11.48
C ASP A 70 -9.51 9.70 -11.05
N LYS A 71 -9.36 9.30 -9.78
CA LYS A 71 -8.10 8.93 -9.10
C LYS A 71 -8.05 7.44 -8.71
N THR A 72 -9.12 6.71 -8.96
CA THR A 72 -9.22 5.27 -8.73
C THR A 72 -8.98 4.54 -10.04
N TYR A 73 -7.98 3.67 -10.05
CA TYR A 73 -7.54 2.94 -11.22
C TYR A 73 -7.69 1.45 -10.96
N SER A 74 -8.53 0.83 -11.76
CA SER A 74 -8.61 -0.60 -11.92
C SER A 74 -7.34 -1.11 -12.60
N PHE A 75 -6.64 -2.07 -11.97
CA PHE A 75 -5.46 -2.76 -12.52
C PHE A 75 -4.14 -1.97 -12.56
N LEU A 76 -3.06 -2.56 -12.03
CA LEU A 76 -1.71 -1.99 -11.91
C LEU A 76 -0.98 -1.78 -13.25
N GLY A 77 -1.47 -2.34 -14.35
CA GLY A 77 -0.95 -2.10 -15.69
C GLY A 77 -1.39 -0.76 -16.32
N GLY A 78 -2.13 0.07 -15.58
CA GLY A 78 -2.59 1.39 -16.03
C GLY A 78 -1.50 2.46 -16.15
N GLU A 79 -1.89 3.66 -16.61
CA GLU A 79 -1.00 4.74 -17.04
C GLU A 79 -0.45 5.62 -15.89
N ALA A 80 0.50 5.12 -15.09
CA ALA A 80 1.21 5.95 -14.09
C ALA A 80 1.94 7.15 -14.69
N LYS A 81 2.24 7.06 -15.99
CA LYS A 81 2.77 8.10 -16.87
C LYS A 81 2.14 9.49 -16.65
N GLU A 82 0.85 9.65 -16.93
CA GLU A 82 0.16 10.96 -16.88
C GLU A 82 -0.16 11.39 -15.47
N LYS A 83 -0.35 10.42 -14.59
CA LYS A 83 -0.90 10.65 -13.27
C LYS A 83 0.19 10.90 -12.22
N ALA A 84 1.37 10.32 -12.37
CA ALA A 84 2.48 10.50 -11.43
C ALA A 84 3.75 11.04 -12.08
N LEU A 85 4.27 10.38 -13.12
CA LEU A 85 5.61 10.70 -13.65
C LEU A 85 5.72 12.10 -14.26
N ILE A 86 4.77 12.48 -15.12
CA ILE A 86 4.77 13.80 -15.75
C ILE A 86 4.60 14.91 -14.69
N PRO A 87 3.60 14.84 -13.79
CA PRO A 87 3.45 15.82 -12.72
C PRO A 87 4.67 15.92 -11.79
N ASP A 88 5.30 14.79 -11.45
CA ASP A 88 6.47 14.78 -10.57
C ASP A 88 7.71 15.40 -11.27
N TYR A 89 7.89 15.14 -12.56
CA TYR A 89 8.94 15.77 -13.37
C TYR A 89 8.76 17.29 -13.49
N GLN A 90 7.54 17.75 -13.78
CA GLN A 90 7.22 19.18 -13.92
C GLN A 90 7.53 19.98 -12.66
N GLU A 91 7.57 19.32 -11.51
CA GLU A 91 7.79 19.94 -10.20
C GLU A 91 9.20 19.73 -9.68
N GLY A 92 10.05 19.10 -10.48
CA GLY A 92 11.45 18.83 -10.11
C GLY A 92 11.61 17.75 -9.04
N LEU A 93 10.58 16.92 -8.80
CA LEU A 93 10.68 15.75 -7.92
C LEU A 93 11.41 14.58 -8.63
N ILE A 94 11.39 14.59 -9.97
CA ILE A 94 12.14 13.68 -10.83
C ILE A 94 12.99 14.52 -11.77
N SER A 95 14.27 14.22 -11.88
CA SER A 95 15.12 14.85 -12.90
C SER A 95 14.99 14.14 -14.26
N LYS A 96 15.38 14.85 -15.33
CA LYS A 96 15.45 14.28 -16.68
C LYS A 96 16.34 13.03 -16.76
N LYS A 97 17.48 13.06 -16.06
CA LYS A 97 18.39 11.90 -15.96
C LYS A 97 17.67 10.69 -15.39
N GLU A 98 16.89 10.91 -14.33
CA GLU A 98 16.11 9.88 -13.67
C GLU A 98 15.01 9.34 -14.59
N LEU A 99 14.28 10.18 -15.32
CA LEU A 99 13.31 9.71 -16.32
C LEU A 99 13.92 8.74 -17.35
N LYS A 100 15.13 9.06 -17.84
CA LYS A 100 15.86 8.25 -18.81
C LYS A 100 16.36 6.93 -18.22
N GLU A 101 17.08 7.01 -17.11
CA GLU A 101 17.74 5.84 -16.51
C GLU A 101 16.75 4.82 -15.94
N LYS A 102 15.56 5.29 -15.52
CA LYS A 102 14.64 4.49 -14.70
C LYS A 102 13.44 4.01 -15.47
N PHE A 103 12.93 4.85 -16.36
CA PHE A 103 11.70 4.61 -17.10
C PHE A 103 11.95 4.56 -18.61
N GLY A 104 13.21 4.70 -19.06
CA GLY A 104 13.58 4.67 -20.47
C GLY A 104 13.06 5.88 -21.27
N ILE A 105 12.67 6.96 -20.59
CA ILE A 105 12.10 8.16 -21.22
C ILE A 105 13.23 9.16 -21.50
N ASP A 106 13.57 9.33 -22.78
CA ASP A 106 14.64 10.24 -23.18
C ASP A 106 14.10 11.59 -23.65
N LEU A 107 14.38 12.65 -22.90
CA LEU A 107 13.97 14.02 -23.23
C LEU A 107 15.08 14.82 -23.93
N ASP A 108 16.20 14.20 -24.33
CA ASP A 108 17.36 14.89 -24.93
C ASP A 108 17.21 15.18 -26.44
N GLU A 109 16.39 14.43 -27.17
CA GLU A 109 16.37 14.48 -28.64
C GLU A 109 15.12 15.13 -29.25
N ASN A 110 14.02 15.26 -28.49
CA ASN A 110 12.73 15.79 -28.97
C ASN A 110 12.12 16.78 -27.98
N THR A 111 11.14 17.58 -28.42
CA THR A 111 10.38 18.45 -27.50
C THR A 111 9.68 17.59 -26.44
N VAL A 112 9.50 18.12 -25.22
CA VAL A 112 8.78 17.42 -24.14
C VAL A 112 7.44 16.89 -24.66
N GLU A 113 6.73 17.68 -25.47
CA GLU A 113 5.44 17.34 -26.08
C GLU A 113 5.51 16.13 -27.04
N GLU A 114 6.57 15.99 -27.82
CA GLU A 114 6.75 14.87 -28.75
C GLU A 114 7.13 13.57 -28.02
N VAL A 115 7.90 13.65 -26.93
CA VAL A 115 8.21 12.50 -26.06
C VAL A 115 7.00 12.09 -25.22
N LEU A 116 6.24 13.08 -24.72
CA LEU A 116 4.93 12.92 -24.04
C LEU A 116 3.97 12.08 -24.89
N ASN A 117 3.96 12.31 -26.21
CA ASN A 117 3.09 11.61 -27.14
C ASN A 117 3.58 10.21 -27.56
N ASN A 118 4.90 9.99 -27.69
CA ASN A 118 5.44 8.79 -28.36
C ASN A 118 6.09 7.73 -27.46
N GLN A 119 6.79 8.10 -26.38
CA GLN A 119 7.59 7.15 -25.59
C GLN A 119 6.97 6.79 -24.24
N LEU A 120 6.12 7.67 -23.74
CA LEU A 120 5.63 7.62 -22.38
C LEU A 120 4.54 6.52 -22.18
N GLN A 121 3.92 6.00 -23.26
CA GLN A 121 2.81 5.02 -23.19
C GLN A 121 3.13 3.66 -22.54
N ARG A 122 4.40 3.39 -22.20
CA ARG A 122 4.85 2.08 -21.72
C ARG A 122 5.01 1.96 -20.21
N VAL A 123 4.84 3.06 -19.46
CA VAL A 123 5.16 3.07 -18.03
C VAL A 123 3.91 2.86 -17.18
N SER A 124 3.93 1.77 -16.42
CA SER A 124 2.83 1.32 -15.58
C SER A 124 2.96 1.76 -14.12
N TRP A 125 1.89 1.63 -13.33
CA TRP A 125 1.96 1.82 -11.87
C TRP A 125 2.95 0.86 -11.22
N TYR A 126 3.12 -0.33 -11.79
CA TYR A 126 4.16 -1.26 -11.39
C TYR A 126 5.57 -0.69 -11.57
N ASP A 127 5.86 -0.04 -12.69
CA ASP A 127 7.18 0.53 -12.94
C ASP A 127 7.47 1.71 -12.00
N TYR A 128 6.46 2.57 -11.79
CA TYR A 128 6.54 3.68 -10.82
C TYR A 128 6.77 3.14 -9.40
N SER A 129 5.97 2.17 -8.96
CA SER A 129 6.09 1.60 -7.63
C SER A 129 7.46 0.95 -7.44
N LYS A 130 7.85 0.07 -8.35
CA LYS A 130 9.15 -0.60 -8.29
C LYS A 130 10.31 0.38 -8.15
N TYR A 131 10.31 1.42 -8.97
CA TYR A 131 11.45 2.33 -9.01
C TYR A 131 11.60 3.15 -7.72
N TYR A 132 10.50 3.65 -7.16
CA TYR A 132 10.55 4.40 -5.90
C TYR A 132 10.77 3.51 -4.68
N ASN A 133 11.32 2.31 -4.88
CA ASN A 133 11.53 1.29 -3.87
C ASN A 133 10.24 0.92 -3.13
N LEU A 134 9.12 1.01 -3.84
CA LEU A 134 7.79 0.74 -3.31
C LEU A 134 7.43 -0.76 -3.43
N SER A 135 8.20 -1.56 -4.16
CA SER A 135 7.94 -3.00 -4.33
C SER A 135 9.18 -3.91 -4.47
N ASP A 136 10.41 -3.41 -4.28
CA ASP A 136 11.64 -4.21 -4.29
C ASP A 136 12.28 -4.35 -2.89
N SER A 137 12.97 -5.47 -2.67
CA SER A 137 13.41 -5.94 -1.34
C SER A 137 14.60 -5.11 -0.83
N ASN A 138 14.33 -4.07 -0.04
CA ASN A 138 15.34 -3.12 0.45
C ASN A 138 15.68 -3.31 1.93
N TYR A 139 15.55 -4.53 2.47
CA TYR A 139 15.91 -4.86 3.86
C TYR A 139 17.33 -4.37 4.24
N GLY A 140 18.25 -4.38 3.28
CA GLY A 140 19.63 -3.90 3.43
C GLY A 140 19.88 -2.41 3.11
N ASP A 141 18.90 -1.65 2.63
CA ASP A 141 19.12 -0.23 2.33
C ASP A 141 19.19 0.58 3.62
N SER A 142 20.40 1.06 3.95
CA SER A 142 20.66 1.95 5.07
C SER A 142 19.87 3.26 5.07
N LYS A 143 19.28 3.66 3.93
CA LYS A 143 18.44 4.86 3.81
C LYS A 143 17.03 4.67 4.32
N ILE A 144 16.53 3.43 4.37
CA ILE A 144 15.22 3.11 4.95
C ILE A 144 15.40 2.96 6.46
N ASN A 145 14.59 3.68 7.22
CA ASN A 145 14.66 3.62 8.68
C ASN A 145 14.14 2.28 9.21
N ASP A 146 14.79 1.74 10.25
CA ASP A 146 14.42 0.47 10.87
C ASP A 146 12.96 0.41 11.34
N SER A 147 12.32 1.54 11.65
CA SER A 147 10.88 1.58 12.00
C SER A 147 9.95 1.22 10.84
N PHE A 148 10.38 1.38 9.59
CA PHE A 148 9.64 0.98 8.39
C PHE A 148 10.02 -0.42 7.89
N LYS A 149 11.12 -0.99 8.39
CA LYS A 149 11.61 -2.34 8.04
C LYS A 149 11.02 -3.45 8.92
N ARG A 150 10.41 -3.11 10.05
CA ARG A 150 10.03 -4.07 11.09
C ARG A 150 8.58 -3.92 11.50
N GLY A 151 7.94 -5.03 11.84
CA GLY A 151 6.55 -5.09 12.29
C GLY A 151 5.56 -5.25 11.15
N TYR A 152 4.26 -5.29 11.47
CA TYR A 152 3.24 -5.64 10.48
C TYR A 152 3.05 -4.55 9.40
N PHE A 153 3.32 -3.28 9.73
CA PHE A 153 3.27 -2.16 8.79
C PHE A 153 4.35 -2.25 7.71
N SER A 154 5.51 -2.86 7.99
CA SER A 154 6.53 -3.06 6.96
C SER A 154 5.99 -3.91 5.80
N LYS A 155 4.93 -4.70 5.99
CA LYS A 155 4.26 -5.41 4.89
C LYS A 155 3.57 -4.51 3.87
N MET A 156 3.20 -3.29 4.25
CA MET A 156 2.58 -2.30 3.34
C MET A 156 3.57 -1.28 2.80
N THR A 157 4.76 -1.20 3.38
CA THR A 157 5.77 -0.19 3.05
C THR A 157 7.10 -0.76 2.59
N ASP A 158 7.24 -2.07 2.58
CA ASP A 158 8.49 -2.75 2.26
C ASP A 158 8.20 -3.72 1.11
N GLY A 159 8.87 -3.48 -0.02
CA GLY A 159 8.94 -4.39 -1.16
C GLY A 159 9.61 -5.74 -0.87
N LEU A 160 9.47 -6.26 0.36
CA LEU A 160 10.04 -7.52 0.82
C LEU A 160 9.43 -8.73 0.13
N ILE A 161 8.24 -8.61 -0.46
CA ILE A 161 7.53 -9.71 -1.09
C ILE A 161 6.85 -9.23 -2.37
N ASN A 162 7.41 -9.65 -3.50
CA ASN A 162 6.88 -9.44 -4.86
C ASN A 162 5.49 -10.09 -5.00
N CYS A 163 4.40 -9.37 -4.69
CA CYS A 163 3.04 -9.88 -4.85
C CYS A 163 2.07 -8.76 -5.26
N PHE A 164 2.06 -8.48 -6.56
CA PHE A 164 1.23 -7.47 -7.25
C PHE A 164 -0.24 -7.87 -7.36
N GLY A 165 -0.84 -8.32 -6.26
CA GLY A 165 -2.14 -9.01 -6.26
C GLY A 165 -2.09 -10.43 -6.85
N PHE A 166 -1.19 -10.72 -7.80
CA PHE A 166 -0.95 -12.05 -8.39
C PHE A 166 -0.35 -13.09 -7.43
N GLY A 167 -0.14 -12.74 -6.16
CA GLY A 167 0.25 -13.68 -5.10
C GLY A 167 -0.30 -13.25 -3.74
N ALA A 168 -0.57 -14.23 -2.88
CA ALA A 168 -1.24 -14.07 -1.59
C ALA A 168 -0.34 -13.54 -0.46
N ILE A 169 0.95 -13.28 -0.72
CA ILE A 169 1.99 -13.28 0.32
C ILE A 169 2.24 -11.87 0.90
N ALA A 170 1.81 -10.79 0.24
CA ALA A 170 2.03 -9.39 0.68
C ALA A 170 0.71 -8.62 0.83
N ARG A 171 -0.17 -9.06 1.72
CA ARG A 171 -1.44 -8.37 1.96
C ARG A 171 -1.76 -8.28 3.44
N ILE A 172 -2.35 -7.18 3.85
CA ILE A 172 -3.06 -7.10 5.12
C ILE A 172 -4.53 -7.27 4.83
N GLN A 173 -5.11 -8.32 5.41
CA GLN A 173 -6.54 -8.52 5.44
C GLN A 173 -7.08 -7.86 6.70
N THR A 174 -8.13 -7.07 6.57
CA THR A 174 -8.71 -6.32 7.67
C THR A 174 -10.22 -6.29 7.56
N ASP A 175 -10.89 -6.24 8.71
CA ASP A 175 -12.31 -5.91 8.80
C ASP A 175 -12.52 -4.38 8.73
N GLU A 176 -13.77 -3.96 8.83
CA GLU A 176 -14.19 -2.55 8.78
C GLU A 176 -13.51 -1.67 9.85
N ASN A 177 -13.15 -2.25 10.99
CA ASN A 177 -12.46 -1.53 12.07
C ASN A 177 -11.05 -1.10 11.68
N GLY A 178 -10.45 -1.76 10.70
CA GLY A 178 -9.13 -1.42 10.21
C GLY A 178 -8.03 -1.67 11.24
N PHE A 179 -6.94 -0.92 11.10
CA PHE A 179 -5.82 -0.96 12.03
C PHE A 179 -5.09 0.38 12.10
N GLY A 180 -4.22 0.51 13.12
CA GLY A 180 -3.41 1.70 13.36
C GLY A 180 -1.92 1.41 13.51
N VAL A 181 -1.09 2.42 13.29
CA VAL A 181 0.37 2.36 13.36
C VAL A 181 0.93 3.68 13.85
N LEU A 182 1.94 3.60 14.71
CA LEU A 182 2.75 4.73 15.15
C LEU A 182 4.16 4.65 14.56
N PHE A 183 4.68 5.80 14.20
CA PHE A 183 6.02 6.01 13.69
C PHE A 183 6.89 6.66 14.76
N LYS A 184 8.18 6.32 14.74
CA LYS A 184 9.17 6.97 15.60
C LYS A 184 9.60 8.36 15.11
N HIS A 185 9.12 8.77 13.94
CA HIS A 185 9.53 9.98 13.24
C HIS A 185 8.29 10.75 12.80
N GLU A 186 8.47 12.06 12.64
CA GLU A 186 7.45 13.00 12.19
C GLU A 186 7.51 13.15 10.67
N LEU A 187 6.35 13.16 10.02
CA LEU A 187 6.21 13.51 8.62
C LEU A 187 6.51 15.01 8.42
N VAL A 188 7.60 15.35 7.73
CA VAL A 188 8.03 16.75 7.53
C VAL A 188 7.83 17.26 6.11
N GLU A 189 7.86 16.37 5.12
CA GLU A 189 7.58 16.67 3.71
C GLU A 189 6.68 15.57 3.15
N TYR A 190 5.73 15.94 2.29
CA TYR A 190 4.74 15.05 1.69
C TYR A 190 4.20 15.67 0.41
N THR A 191 4.00 14.83 -0.61
CA THR A 191 3.60 15.29 -1.95
C THR A 191 2.34 14.60 -2.42
N SER A 192 2.32 13.28 -2.33
CA SER A 192 1.27 12.45 -2.90
C SER A 192 0.84 11.36 -1.92
N PHE A 193 -0.34 10.81 -2.16
CA PHE A 193 -0.89 9.67 -1.47
C PHE A 193 -1.12 8.55 -2.47
N PHE A 194 -0.81 7.32 -2.06
CA PHE A 194 -1.00 6.11 -2.85
C PHE A 194 -1.50 4.98 -1.96
N VAL A 195 -2.49 4.23 -2.43
CA VAL A 195 -2.89 2.96 -1.83
C VAL A 195 -3.27 1.95 -2.90
N SER A 196 -2.88 0.69 -2.72
CA SER A 196 -3.35 -0.42 -3.53
C SER A 196 -4.15 -1.40 -2.68
N LEU A 197 -5.36 -1.73 -3.14
CA LEU A 197 -6.32 -2.53 -2.38
C LEU A 197 -7.26 -3.36 -3.26
N ARG A 198 -7.91 -4.36 -2.67
CA ARG A 198 -9.06 -5.05 -3.28
C ARG A 198 -10.01 -5.58 -2.20
N GLY A 199 -11.25 -5.83 -2.57
CA GLY A 199 -12.19 -6.55 -1.71
C GLY A 199 -11.91 -8.05 -1.67
N ALA A 200 -12.31 -8.68 -0.57
CA ALA A 200 -12.28 -10.12 -0.34
C ALA A 200 -13.55 -10.58 0.34
N THR A 201 -13.97 -11.80 0.05
CA THR A 201 -14.93 -12.52 0.86
C THR A 201 -14.44 -13.93 1.19
N ASN A 202 -15.11 -14.57 2.14
CA ASN A 202 -14.99 -16.01 2.40
C ASN A 202 -16.02 -16.84 1.59
N ILE A 203 -16.54 -16.31 0.48
CA ILE A 203 -17.45 -17.05 -0.40
C ILE A 203 -16.61 -18.03 -1.22
N ASP A 204 -16.85 -19.33 -1.04
CA ASP A 204 -16.24 -20.36 -1.88
C ASP A 204 -16.84 -20.31 -3.30
N GLU A 205 -15.99 -20.16 -4.32
CA GLU A 205 -16.34 -20.17 -5.76
C GLU A 205 -17.67 -19.45 -6.08
N GLY A 206 -17.71 -18.14 -5.86
CA GLY A 206 -18.84 -17.27 -6.19
C GLY A 206 -18.63 -16.43 -7.46
N PRO A 207 -19.69 -15.76 -7.97
CA PRO A 207 -19.51 -14.74 -8.99
C PRO A 207 -18.63 -13.60 -8.45
N THR A 208 -17.73 -13.09 -9.28
CA THR A 208 -16.94 -11.90 -8.95
C THR A 208 -17.87 -10.71 -8.80
N TYR A 209 -17.95 -10.16 -7.58
CA TYR A 209 -18.65 -8.92 -7.31
C TYR A 209 -17.65 -7.75 -7.36
N ASN A 210 -18.18 -6.56 -7.62
CA ASN A 210 -17.52 -5.34 -7.20
C ASN A 210 -18.15 -4.88 -5.88
N SER A 211 -17.40 -4.08 -5.13
CA SER A 211 -17.87 -3.49 -3.88
C SER A 211 -17.74 -1.99 -3.91
N ASP A 212 -18.68 -1.32 -3.28
CA ASP A 212 -18.56 0.11 -2.98
C ASP A 212 -18.26 0.26 -1.49
N LEU A 213 -17.39 1.19 -1.15
CA LEU A 213 -16.95 1.38 0.23
C LEU A 213 -16.58 2.83 0.55
N GLU A 214 -16.90 3.26 1.77
CA GLU A 214 -16.32 4.48 2.34
C GLU A 214 -14.97 4.10 2.95
N PHE A 215 -13.88 4.58 2.38
CA PHE A 215 -12.52 4.37 2.88
C PHE A 215 -12.06 5.59 3.67
N ARG A 216 -11.52 5.35 4.86
CA ARG A 216 -11.01 6.40 5.75
C ARG A 216 -9.55 6.17 6.03
N VAL A 217 -8.71 7.18 5.79
CA VAL A 217 -7.29 7.18 6.17
C VAL A 217 -7.04 8.35 7.11
N SER A 218 -6.57 8.07 8.31
CA SER A 218 -6.35 9.06 9.36
C SER A 218 -4.86 9.24 9.64
N PHE A 219 -4.46 10.51 9.74
CA PHE A 219 -3.12 11.01 10.03
C PHE A 219 -3.15 11.58 11.45
N TYR A 220 -2.32 11.06 12.35
CA TYR A 220 -2.28 11.46 13.76
C TYR A 220 -1.08 12.33 14.06
N ILE A 221 -1.31 13.47 14.71
CA ILE A 221 -0.27 14.32 15.28
C ILE A 221 -0.34 14.14 16.80
N GLU A 222 0.71 13.57 17.38
CA GLU A 222 0.78 13.31 18.82
C GLU A 222 1.08 14.55 19.66
N GLU A 223 0.78 14.48 20.97
CA GLU A 223 1.07 15.56 21.90
C GLU A 223 2.57 15.91 21.94
N SER A 224 3.41 14.87 21.92
CA SER A 224 4.87 14.98 21.77
C SER A 224 5.27 15.80 20.54
N ALA A 225 4.44 15.76 19.50
CA ALA A 225 4.63 16.40 18.22
C ALA A 225 3.82 17.69 18.02
N SER A 226 3.06 18.24 18.99
CA SER A 226 2.40 19.55 18.76
C SER A 226 1.88 20.27 20.00
N MET A 227 2.00 19.69 21.20
CA MET A 227 1.26 20.11 22.41
C MET A 227 -0.28 20.10 22.27
N GLN A 228 -0.81 19.83 21.08
CA GLN A 228 -2.24 19.80 20.75
C GLN A 228 -2.50 18.61 19.81
N PRO A 229 -2.75 17.41 20.39
CA PRO A 229 -3.00 16.23 19.59
C PRO A 229 -4.17 16.45 18.64
N SER A 230 -4.00 16.05 17.38
CA SER A 230 -5.02 16.19 16.36
C SER A 230 -5.00 15.02 15.39
N LYS A 231 -6.12 14.84 14.69
CA LYS A 231 -6.31 13.80 13.68
C LYS A 231 -6.86 14.42 12.42
N VAL A 232 -6.25 14.15 11.27
CA VAL A 232 -6.78 14.52 9.95
C VAL A 232 -7.22 13.25 9.25
N THR A 233 -8.49 13.16 8.85
CA THR A 233 -9.04 11.98 8.18
C THR A 233 -9.43 12.31 6.77
N PHE A 234 -8.83 11.62 5.80
CA PHE A 234 -9.31 11.58 4.44
C PHE A 234 -10.45 10.59 4.35
N LYS A 235 -11.62 11.06 3.93
CA LYS A 235 -12.78 10.25 3.64
C LYS A 235 -12.92 10.15 2.12
N MET A 236 -12.96 8.94 1.59
CA MET A 236 -12.98 8.65 0.16
C MET A 236 -14.10 7.65 -0.13
N ASP A 237 -14.96 7.96 -1.09
CA ASP A 237 -15.93 7.01 -1.60
C ASP A 237 -15.32 6.25 -2.77
N LEU A 238 -15.08 4.96 -2.56
CA LEU A 238 -14.47 4.05 -3.52
C LEU A 238 -15.57 3.19 -4.12
N ASN A 239 -15.80 3.35 -5.42
CA ASN A 239 -16.82 2.60 -6.15
C ASN A 239 -16.18 1.56 -7.06
N GLU A 240 -16.91 0.49 -7.34
CA GLU A 240 -16.52 -0.59 -8.22
C GLU A 240 -15.19 -1.28 -7.84
N ILE A 241 -14.90 -1.39 -6.54
CA ILE A 241 -13.70 -2.06 -6.05
C ILE A 241 -13.77 -3.54 -6.38
N TYR A 242 -12.86 -4.01 -7.24
CA TYR A 242 -12.69 -5.43 -7.51
C TYR A 242 -12.66 -6.26 -6.23
N THR A 243 -13.55 -7.25 -6.15
CA THR A 243 -13.68 -8.16 -5.01
C THR A 243 -13.53 -9.59 -5.51
N ASP A 244 -12.75 -10.41 -4.80
CA ASP A 244 -12.50 -11.82 -5.16
C ASP A 244 -11.88 -12.07 -6.55
N GLY A 245 -11.29 -11.03 -7.15
CA GLY A 245 -10.56 -11.16 -8.42
C GLY A 245 -9.18 -11.81 -8.23
N SER A 246 -8.84 -12.76 -9.12
CA SER A 246 -7.59 -13.56 -9.19
C SER A 246 -6.30 -12.76 -9.43
N GLY A 247 -6.09 -11.68 -8.67
CA GLY A 247 -4.89 -10.86 -8.67
C GLY A 247 -5.08 -9.41 -9.07
N ASN A 248 -6.29 -9.02 -9.47
CA ASN A 248 -6.61 -7.63 -9.73
C ASN A 248 -6.69 -6.84 -8.42
N SER A 249 -6.08 -5.66 -8.42
CA SER A 249 -6.20 -4.65 -7.38
C SER A 249 -6.60 -3.32 -7.98
N ASN A 250 -7.09 -2.44 -7.11
CA ASN A 250 -7.40 -1.06 -7.38
C ASN A 250 -6.26 -0.22 -6.81
N VAL A 251 -5.91 0.84 -7.52
CA VAL A 251 -4.96 1.85 -7.09
C VAL A 251 -5.70 3.15 -6.89
N ILE A 252 -5.53 3.77 -5.74
CA ILE A 252 -5.94 5.16 -5.52
C ILE A 252 -4.68 5.99 -5.40
N TYR A 253 -4.53 6.97 -6.28
CA TYR A 253 -3.39 7.87 -6.28
C TYR A 253 -3.83 9.30 -6.49
N PHE A 254 -3.26 10.21 -5.72
CA PHE A 254 -3.39 11.64 -5.98
C PHE A 254 -2.27 12.45 -5.35
N ARG A 255 -2.04 13.63 -5.91
CA ARG A 255 -1.19 14.63 -5.26
C ARG A 255 -2.00 15.36 -4.21
N LEU A 256 -1.42 15.53 -3.04
CA LEU A 256 -2.08 16.19 -1.91
C LEU A 256 -2.46 17.63 -2.25
N LYS A 257 -1.62 18.34 -3.01
CA LYS A 257 -1.90 19.72 -3.42
C LYS A 257 -3.06 19.88 -4.40
N ASP A 258 -3.43 18.80 -5.10
CA ASP A 258 -4.50 18.83 -6.09
C ASP A 258 -5.87 18.59 -5.43
N VAL A 259 -5.88 18.03 -4.21
CA VAL A 259 -7.10 17.70 -3.46
C VAL A 259 -7.25 18.46 -2.14
N LEU A 260 -6.19 19.10 -1.67
CA LEU A 260 -6.18 19.90 -0.43
C LEU A 260 -5.97 21.38 -0.75
N THR A 261 -6.66 22.23 0.01
CA THR A 261 -6.41 23.68 -0.01
C THR A 261 -5.07 24.04 0.61
N GLN A 262 -4.58 25.25 0.36
CA GLN A 262 -3.35 25.78 0.96
C GLN A 262 -3.40 25.83 2.50
N GLN A 263 -4.60 25.93 3.08
CA GLN A 263 -4.82 25.89 4.52
C GLN A 263 -4.85 24.45 5.07
N GLN A 264 -5.33 23.48 4.28
CA GLN A 264 -5.39 22.07 4.67
C GLN A 264 -4.04 21.36 4.52
N LEU A 265 -3.25 21.72 3.51
CA LEU A 265 -1.95 21.09 3.24
C LEU A 265 -1.06 21.02 4.50
N PRO A 266 -0.82 22.11 5.25
CA PRO A 266 0.02 22.07 6.45
C PRO A 266 -0.49 21.18 7.59
N LEU A 267 -1.75 20.75 7.56
CA LEU A 267 -2.37 19.96 8.64
C LEU A 267 -1.79 18.55 8.77
N LEU A 268 -1.11 18.02 7.74
CA LEU A 268 -0.48 16.70 7.79
C LEU A 268 0.95 16.76 8.35
N LYS A 269 1.52 17.95 8.49
CA LYS A 269 2.88 18.10 8.99
C LYS A 269 2.94 17.61 10.43
N ARG A 270 4.03 16.92 10.75
CA ARG A 270 4.29 16.29 12.05
C ARG A 270 3.41 15.09 12.36
N THR A 271 2.79 14.49 11.34
CA THR A 271 2.11 13.20 11.50
C THR A 271 3.10 12.16 12.03
N THR A 272 2.74 11.50 13.12
CA THR A 272 3.50 10.38 13.73
C THR A 272 2.69 9.10 13.75
N GLY A 273 1.46 9.07 13.22
CA GLY A 273 0.67 7.85 13.15
C GLY A 273 -0.27 7.80 11.96
N PHE A 274 -0.60 6.58 11.56
CA PHE A 274 -1.60 6.26 10.55
C PHE A 274 -2.65 5.32 11.10
N SER A 275 -3.89 5.47 10.65
CA SER A 275 -4.85 4.39 10.67
C SER A 275 -5.64 4.39 9.37
N PHE A 276 -6.26 3.27 9.07
CA PHE A 276 -7.40 3.30 8.16
C PHE A 276 -8.56 2.52 8.78
N SER A 277 -9.72 2.72 8.18
CA SER A 277 -10.94 1.94 8.40
C SER A 277 -11.76 2.00 7.13
N PHE A 278 -12.78 1.16 7.02
CA PHE A 278 -13.72 1.28 5.92
C PHE A 278 -15.12 0.89 6.36
N THR A 279 -16.12 1.26 5.56
CA THR A 279 -17.48 0.78 5.69
C THR A 279 -17.93 0.23 4.35
N LEU A 280 -18.37 -1.03 4.32
CA LEU A 280 -18.92 -1.63 3.11
C LEU A 280 -20.27 -0.99 2.79
N LYS A 281 -20.35 -0.28 1.67
CA LYS A 281 -21.55 0.42 1.21
C LYS A 281 -22.40 -0.42 0.29
N GLU A 282 -21.80 -1.22 -0.59
CA GLU A 282 -22.52 -2.11 -1.48
C GLU A 282 -21.70 -3.37 -1.74
N HIS A 283 -22.37 -4.51 -1.78
CA HIS A 283 -21.83 -5.77 -2.31
C HIS A 283 -23.00 -6.67 -2.70
N GLY A 284 -22.94 -7.33 -3.86
CA GLY A 284 -24.09 -8.05 -4.42
C GLY A 284 -24.74 -9.10 -3.51
N LEU A 285 -23.98 -9.75 -2.62
CA LEU A 285 -24.51 -10.70 -1.62
C LEU A 285 -24.57 -10.18 -0.18
N LEU A 286 -23.50 -9.55 0.30
CA LEU A 286 -23.34 -9.10 1.68
C LEU A 286 -24.10 -7.82 2.01
N CYS A 287 -24.22 -6.90 1.04
CA CYS A 287 -24.88 -5.61 1.23
C CYS A 287 -25.64 -5.20 -0.05
N PRO A 288 -26.62 -5.99 -0.52
CA PRO A 288 -27.33 -5.73 -1.77
C PRO A 288 -28.14 -4.42 -1.67
N GLY A 289 -27.90 -3.50 -2.60
CA GLY A 289 -28.54 -2.17 -2.57
C GLY A 289 -28.18 -1.35 -1.33
N GLY A 290 -27.07 -1.67 -0.68
CA GLY A 290 -26.56 -1.00 0.52
C GLY A 290 -27.26 -1.35 1.83
N VAL A 291 -27.99 -2.47 1.86
CA VAL A 291 -28.59 -3.00 3.08
C VAL A 291 -27.87 -4.28 3.49
N ALA A 292 -27.37 -4.32 4.73
CA ALA A 292 -26.68 -5.49 5.25
C ALA A 292 -27.59 -6.73 5.20
N ASN A 293 -27.10 -7.78 4.54
CA ASN A 293 -27.80 -9.06 4.44
C ASN A 293 -27.49 -9.91 5.67
N THR A 294 -28.46 -10.08 6.56
CA THR A 294 -28.32 -10.88 7.78
C THR A 294 -28.53 -12.38 7.57
N ASP A 295 -28.93 -12.80 6.36
CA ASP A 295 -29.22 -14.20 6.04
C ASP A 295 -27.99 -14.98 5.58
N THR A 296 -26.80 -14.37 5.68
CA THR A 296 -25.53 -14.98 5.30
C THR A 296 -24.47 -14.84 6.41
N ASP A 297 -23.69 -15.90 6.58
CA ASP A 297 -22.53 -15.90 7.47
C ASP A 297 -21.24 -15.41 6.78
N TYR A 298 -21.33 -15.07 5.49
CA TYR A 298 -20.19 -14.56 4.75
C TYR A 298 -19.69 -13.23 5.32
N LYS A 299 -18.39 -12.98 5.17
CA LYS A 299 -17.69 -11.82 5.70
C LYS A 299 -16.88 -11.15 4.61
N PHE A 300 -16.85 -9.83 4.66
CA PHE A 300 -16.02 -9.02 3.78
C PHE A 300 -14.69 -8.69 4.45
N ALA A 301 -13.64 -8.53 3.65
CA ALA A 301 -12.40 -7.93 4.11
C ALA A 301 -11.83 -7.02 3.03
N LEU A 302 -11.12 -6.00 3.47
CA LEU A 302 -10.26 -5.24 2.58
C LEU A 302 -8.87 -5.88 2.59
N MET A 303 -8.38 -6.28 1.42
CA MET A 303 -6.98 -6.67 1.25
C MET A 303 -6.19 -5.42 0.85
N LEU A 304 -5.34 -4.94 1.75
CA LEU A 304 -4.40 -3.86 1.47
C LEU A 304 -3.05 -4.44 1.06
N TYR A 305 -2.55 -4.01 -0.09
CA TYR A 305 -1.24 -4.40 -0.60
C TYR A 305 -0.19 -3.37 -0.22
N GLU A 306 -0.48 -2.10 -0.47
CA GLU A 306 0.48 -1.02 -0.34
C GLU A 306 -0.23 0.26 0.14
N LEU A 307 0.40 1.03 1.02
CA LEU A 307 -0.03 2.38 1.40
C LEU A 307 1.19 3.27 1.58
N MET A 308 1.20 4.42 0.89
CA MET A 308 2.44 5.16 0.68
C MET A 308 2.20 6.67 0.58
N LEU A 309 3.24 7.40 0.95
CA LEU A 309 3.38 8.83 0.66
C LEU A 309 4.63 9.04 -0.22
N PRO A 310 4.52 8.90 -1.55
CA PRO A 310 5.65 9.13 -2.45
C PRO A 310 6.29 10.49 -2.23
N HIS A 311 7.63 10.52 -2.28
CA HIS A 311 8.47 11.70 -2.04
C HIS A 311 8.33 12.32 -0.64
N SER A 312 7.78 11.59 0.33
CA SER A 312 7.73 12.06 1.71
C SER A 312 9.09 12.01 2.40
N LYS A 313 9.28 12.85 3.41
CA LYS A 313 10.41 12.78 4.34
C LYS A 313 9.91 12.69 5.77
N TRP A 314 10.56 11.84 6.54
CA TRP A 314 10.28 11.57 7.94
C TRP A 314 11.54 11.90 8.76
N ARG A 315 11.40 12.63 9.87
CA ARG A 315 12.52 13.06 10.72
C ARG A 315 12.18 13.00 12.19
#